data_AF-A0A6P7FL54-F1
#
_entry.id   AF-A0A6P7FL54-F1
#
_cell.length_a   1.000
_cell.length_b   1.000
_cell.length_c   1.000
_cell.angle_alpha   90.00
_cell.angle_beta   90.00
_cell.angle_gamma   90.00
#
_symmetry.space_group_name_H-M   'P 1'
#
loop_
_entity.id
_entity.type
_entity.pdbx_description
1 polymer ?
#
loop_
_entity_poly.entity_id
_entity_poly.type
_entity_poly.pdbx_seq_one_letter_code
_entity_poly.pdbx_strand_id
1 'polypeptide(L)'
;MAKNPQEVVFEGWLTKSPPTKRIWRARWRRRWFLLTHSGELPGQYILTYYTDRNCRKLKGVINLDQCEQVDLGLKLDERKLKFDHVFDIKTPTRTYYLAADTDNEMRSWVTCICKVCGLKSTSEEEEGKLTLHNNHIFIFILIYFLTSVLQYSGRIS
;
A
#
# COMPACT_ATOMS: atom_id res chain seq x y z
N MET A 1 -25.56 2.40 -19.74
CA MET A 1 -24.32 3.07 -19.31
C MET A 1 -23.23 2.01 -19.21
N ALA A 2 -22.33 1.96 -20.19
CA ALA A 2 -21.20 1.05 -20.17
C ALA A 2 -20.26 1.50 -19.06
N LYS A 3 -19.93 0.60 -18.12
CA LYS A 3 -18.84 0.81 -17.18
C LYS A 3 -17.59 1.05 -18.03
N ASN A 4 -17.03 2.26 -17.98
CA ASN A 4 -15.69 2.47 -18.50
C ASN A 4 -14.80 1.38 -17.87
N PRO A 5 -14.07 0.57 -18.66
CA PRO A 5 -13.12 -0.38 -18.08
C PRO A 5 -12.14 0.48 -17.29
N GLN A 6 -12.25 0.46 -15.96
CA GLN A 6 -11.28 1.12 -15.11
C GLN A 6 -9.93 0.54 -15.51
N GLU A 7 -9.05 1.39 -16.05
CA GLU A 7 -7.74 0.95 -16.52
C GLU A 7 -7.01 0.32 -15.34
N VAL A 8 -6.84 -1.01 -15.42
CA VAL A 8 -6.19 -1.79 -14.38
C VAL A 8 -4.70 -1.61 -14.57
N VAL A 9 -4.08 -0.94 -13.62
CA VAL A 9 -2.63 -0.67 -13.60
C VAL A 9 -1.88 -1.91 -13.12
N PHE A 10 -2.43 -2.57 -12.11
CA PHE A 10 -1.84 -3.79 -11.55
C PHE A 10 -2.90 -4.64 -10.86
N GLU A 11 -2.75 -5.96 -10.92
CA GLU A 11 -3.67 -6.89 -10.27
C GLU A 11 -2.96 -8.17 -9.84
N GLY A 12 -3.54 -8.85 -8.85
CA GLY A 12 -2.89 -10.02 -8.28
C GLY A 12 -3.54 -10.54 -7.01
N TRP A 13 -3.12 -11.74 -6.60
CA TRP A 13 -3.54 -12.31 -5.33
C TRP A 13 -2.66 -11.77 -4.21
N LEU A 14 -3.29 -11.33 -3.12
CA LEU A 14 -2.59 -11.03 -1.87
C LEU A 14 -3.37 -11.61 -0.69
N THR A 15 -2.66 -12.01 0.34
CA THR A 15 -3.25 -12.44 1.61
C THR A 15 -3.22 -11.27 2.59
N LYS A 16 -4.40 -10.78 2.98
CA LYS A 16 -4.51 -9.61 3.87
C LYS A 16 -4.81 -9.98 5.32
N SER A 17 -4.25 -9.21 6.25
CA SER A 17 -4.55 -9.31 7.68
C SER A 17 -6.01 -8.99 8.00
N PRO A 18 -6.57 -9.50 9.11
CA PRO A 18 -7.90 -9.11 9.55
C PRO A 18 -8.00 -7.60 9.87
N PRO A 19 -9.19 -7.00 9.88
CA PRO A 19 -9.38 -5.66 10.44
C PRO A 19 -9.10 -5.68 11.95
N THR A 20 -8.35 -4.70 12.45
CA THR A 20 -7.95 -4.58 13.86
C THR A 20 -9.14 -4.60 14.84
N LYS A 21 -10.31 -4.10 14.39
CA LYS A 21 -11.53 -4.00 15.22
C LYS A 21 -12.38 -5.28 15.29
N ARG A 22 -11.95 -6.41 14.69
CA ARG A 22 -12.75 -7.67 14.65
C ARG A 22 -12.07 -8.83 15.38
N ILE A 23 -12.25 -8.83 16.70
CA ILE A 23 -11.69 -9.81 17.65
C ILE A 23 -12.13 -11.26 17.34
N TRP A 24 -13.36 -11.47 16.85
CA TRP A 24 -13.95 -12.82 16.75
C TRP A 24 -13.65 -13.63 15.47
N ARG A 25 -13.02 -13.03 14.43
CA ARG A 25 -12.65 -13.74 13.18
C ARG A 25 -11.35 -13.22 12.60
N ALA A 26 -10.37 -12.96 13.47
CA ALA A 26 -9.05 -12.49 13.11
C ALA A 26 -8.27 -13.58 12.35
N ARG A 27 -8.54 -13.74 11.06
CA ARG A 27 -7.73 -14.60 10.19
C ARG A 27 -7.35 -13.89 8.91
N TRP A 28 -6.16 -14.19 8.44
CA TRP A 28 -5.63 -13.76 7.16
C TRP A 28 -6.47 -14.34 6.01
N ARG A 29 -6.71 -13.55 4.97
CA ARG A 29 -7.57 -13.95 3.84
C ARG A 29 -6.94 -13.58 2.51
N ARG A 30 -6.80 -14.58 1.65
CA ARG A 30 -6.43 -14.39 0.24
C ARG A 30 -7.56 -13.68 -0.52
N ARG A 31 -7.23 -12.60 -1.22
CA ARG A 31 -8.16 -11.76 -2.00
C ARG A 31 -7.50 -11.34 -3.29
N TRP A 32 -8.31 -11.13 -4.32
CA TRP A 32 -7.84 -10.59 -5.58
C TRP A 32 -7.85 -9.07 -5.47
N PHE A 33 -6.70 -8.44 -5.69
CA PHE A 33 -6.52 -7.00 -5.59
C PHE A 33 -6.40 -6.40 -6.99
N LEU A 34 -7.04 -5.25 -7.21
CA LEU A 34 -6.94 -4.45 -8.42
C LEU A 34 -6.55 -3.03 -8.04
N LEU A 35 -5.44 -2.58 -8.61
CA LEU A 35 -5.01 -1.20 -8.63
C LEU A 35 -5.55 -0.53 -9.89
N THR A 36 -6.35 0.51 -9.69
CA THR A 36 -7.04 1.22 -10.77
C THR A 36 -7.03 2.71 -10.51
N HIS A 37 -7.17 3.52 -11.56
CA HIS A 37 -7.49 4.93 -11.40
C HIS A 37 -8.84 5.12 -10.68
N SER A 38 -8.94 6.11 -9.78
CA SER A 38 -10.21 6.43 -9.11
C SER A 38 -11.27 6.92 -10.11
N GLY A 39 -10.82 7.60 -11.17
CA GLY A 39 -11.67 8.24 -12.18
C GLY A 39 -12.24 9.58 -11.75
N GLU A 40 -11.99 10.02 -10.51
CA GLU A 40 -12.48 11.31 -9.98
C GLU A 40 -11.54 12.46 -10.38
N LEU A 41 -10.23 12.26 -10.25
CA LEU A 41 -9.20 13.20 -10.68
C LEU A 41 -8.01 12.47 -11.35
N PRO A 42 -7.30 13.13 -12.28
CA PRO A 42 -6.06 12.59 -12.85
C PRO A 42 -5.04 12.31 -11.75
N GLY A 43 -4.36 11.16 -11.82
CA GLY A 43 -3.32 10.79 -10.86
C GLY A 43 -3.83 10.26 -9.51
N GLN A 44 -5.15 10.07 -9.35
CA GLN A 44 -5.70 9.40 -8.17
C GLN A 44 -5.86 7.91 -8.40
N TYR A 45 -5.50 7.13 -7.38
CA TYR A 45 -5.50 5.67 -7.47
C TYR A 45 -6.19 5.03 -6.28
N ILE A 46 -6.88 3.94 -6.57
CA ILE A 46 -7.56 3.13 -5.57
C ILE A 46 -7.12 1.67 -5.71
N LEU A 47 -6.93 1.03 -4.57
CA LEU A 47 -6.64 -0.38 -4.49
C LEU A 47 -7.88 -1.10 -3.95
N THR A 48 -8.61 -1.77 -4.83
CA THR A 48 -9.82 -2.52 -4.50
C THR A 48 -9.51 -3.99 -4.31
N TYR A 49 -10.31 -4.70 -3.50
CA TYR A 49 -10.13 -6.15 -3.35
C TYR A 49 -11.43 -6.93 -3.28
N TYR A 50 -11.39 -8.11 -3.91
CA TYR A 50 -12.55 -8.97 -4.19
C TYR A 50 -12.36 -10.38 -3.65
N THR A 51 -13.43 -11.17 -3.64
CA THR A 51 -13.35 -12.60 -3.28
C THR A 51 -12.51 -13.42 -4.25
N ASP A 52 -12.47 -13.02 -5.51
CA ASP A 52 -11.86 -13.74 -6.63
C ASP A 52 -11.58 -12.83 -7.83
N ARG A 53 -10.85 -13.39 -8.81
CA ARG A 53 -10.46 -12.74 -10.07
C ARG A 53 -11.63 -12.21 -10.88
N ASN A 54 -12.78 -12.88 -10.81
CA ASN A 54 -13.98 -12.47 -11.55
C ASN A 54 -14.65 -11.24 -10.92
N CYS A 55 -14.04 -10.64 -9.89
CA CYS A 55 -14.52 -9.43 -9.21
C CYS A 55 -15.98 -9.54 -8.73
N ARG A 56 -16.45 -10.76 -8.41
CA ARG A 56 -17.86 -11.05 -8.11
C ARG A 56 -18.41 -10.27 -6.92
N LYS A 57 -17.57 -10.01 -5.91
CA LYS A 57 -17.96 -9.30 -4.70
C LYS A 57 -16.84 -8.42 -4.18
N LEU A 58 -17.03 -7.11 -4.28
CA LEU A 58 -16.17 -6.10 -3.65
C LEU A 58 -16.18 -6.32 -2.13
N LYS A 59 -15.00 -6.33 -1.53
CA LYS A 59 -14.82 -6.50 -0.08
C LYS A 59 -14.28 -5.28 0.61
N GLY A 60 -13.58 -4.42 -0.11
CA GLY A 60 -13.17 -3.12 0.37
C GLY A 60 -12.35 -2.37 -0.66
N VAL A 61 -12.08 -1.13 -0.31
CA VAL A 61 -11.33 -0.16 -1.09
C VAL A 61 -10.29 0.45 -0.15
N ILE A 62 -9.07 0.62 -0.66
CA ILE A 62 -8.00 1.36 -0.01
C ILE A 62 -7.74 2.56 -0.92
N ASN A 63 -8.02 3.77 -0.41
CA ASN A 63 -7.71 4.98 -1.14
C ASN A 63 -6.20 5.25 -1.00
N LEU A 64 -5.47 5.16 -2.10
CA LEU A 64 -4.02 5.32 -2.10
C LEU A 64 -3.60 6.80 -2.05
N ASP A 65 -4.51 7.73 -2.36
CA ASP A 65 -4.28 9.16 -2.16
C ASP A 65 -4.13 9.51 -0.67
N GLN A 66 -4.66 8.65 0.21
CA GLN A 66 -4.54 8.75 1.67
C GLN A 66 -3.45 7.82 2.22
N CYS A 67 -2.57 7.31 1.36
CA CYS A 67 -1.49 6.45 1.79
C CYS A 67 -0.42 7.26 2.53
N GLU A 68 -0.24 6.99 3.82
CA GLU A 68 0.75 7.66 4.69
C GLU A 68 2.09 6.93 4.73
N GLN A 69 2.12 5.62 4.45
CA GLN A 69 3.33 4.81 4.46
C GLN A 69 3.12 3.52 3.68
N VAL A 70 4.18 3.05 3.02
CA VAL A 70 4.29 1.68 2.53
C VAL A 70 5.65 1.14 2.97
N ASP A 71 5.68 0.04 3.71
CA ASP A 71 6.95 -0.55 4.19
C ASP A 71 7.10 -2.00 3.73
N LEU A 72 8.35 -2.40 3.49
CA LEU A 72 8.74 -3.73 3.04
C LEU A 72 9.29 -4.55 4.20
N GLY A 73 9.00 -5.85 4.19
CA GLY A 73 9.77 -6.80 5.00
C GLY A 73 9.45 -6.73 6.49
N LEU A 74 8.21 -6.40 6.84
CA LEU A 74 7.72 -6.62 8.20
C LEU A 74 7.78 -8.11 8.53
N LYS A 75 8.78 -8.49 9.32
CA LYS A 75 8.75 -9.77 10.04
C LYS A 75 7.70 -9.66 11.11
N LEU A 76 6.47 -10.04 10.76
CA LEU A 76 5.39 -10.11 11.72
C LEU A 76 5.69 -11.25 12.68
N ASP A 77 6.39 -10.95 13.77
CA ASP A 77 6.77 -11.93 14.79
C ASP A 77 5.59 -12.24 15.72
N GLU A 78 4.45 -12.57 15.12
CA GLU A 78 3.28 -13.07 15.84
C GLU A 78 3.40 -14.59 16.08
N ARG A 79 4.61 -15.14 16.28
CA ARG A 79 4.93 -16.54 16.67
C ARG A 79 4.19 -17.69 15.93
N LYS A 80 3.35 -17.43 14.92
CA LYS A 80 2.41 -18.36 14.27
C LYS A 80 2.07 -18.02 12.83
N LEU A 81 2.40 -16.82 12.33
CA LEU A 81 2.13 -16.43 10.95
C LEU A 81 3.41 -16.53 10.12
N LYS A 82 3.55 -17.64 9.39
CA LYS A 82 4.67 -17.87 8.45
C LYS A 82 4.40 -17.18 7.11
N PHE A 83 4.41 -15.84 7.10
CA PHE A 83 4.40 -15.10 5.84
C PHE A 83 5.78 -14.46 5.65
N ASP A 84 6.48 -14.88 4.61
CA ASP A 84 7.86 -14.43 4.35
C ASP A 84 7.91 -13.14 3.51
N HIS A 85 6.85 -12.84 2.75
CA HIS A 85 6.80 -11.75 1.78
C HIS A 85 5.69 -10.74 2.13
N VAL A 86 5.83 -10.08 3.28
CA VAL A 86 4.85 -9.15 3.83
C VAL A 86 5.27 -7.69 3.61
N PHE A 87 4.29 -6.87 3.24
CA PHE A 87 4.38 -5.42 3.21
C PHE A 87 3.14 -4.81 3.88
N ASP A 88 3.21 -3.54 4.27
CA ASP A 88 2.04 -2.83 4.76
C ASP A 88 1.71 -1.57 3.97
N ILE A 89 0.44 -1.19 4.03
CA ILE A 89 -0.07 0.08 3.54
C ILE A 89 -0.75 0.76 4.72
N LYS A 90 -0.19 1.89 5.16
CA LYS A 90 -0.78 2.70 6.22
C LYS A 90 -1.66 3.80 5.63
N THR A 91 -2.86 3.90 6.16
CA THR A 91 -3.80 5.00 5.92
C THR A 91 -4.18 5.60 7.27
N PRO A 92 -4.73 6.84 7.32
CA PRO A 92 -5.10 7.49 8.58
C PRO A 92 -6.06 6.66 9.44
N THR A 93 -6.89 5.84 8.79
CA THR A 93 -7.91 5.04 9.46
C THR A 93 -7.45 3.63 9.84
N ARG A 94 -6.44 3.10 9.14
CA ARG A 94 -6.05 1.69 9.23
C ARG A 94 -4.72 1.39 8.56
N THR A 95 -3.94 0.50 9.18
CA THR A 95 -2.83 -0.22 8.54
C THR A 95 -3.31 -1.55 7.94
N TYR A 96 -2.92 -1.80 6.70
CA TYR A 96 -3.20 -3.02 5.94
C TYR A 96 -1.91 -3.82 5.78
N TYR A 97 -1.79 -4.93 6.50
CA TYR A 97 -0.72 -5.90 6.24
C TYR A 97 -1.14 -6.85 5.11
N LEU A 98 -0.28 -7.00 4.11
CA LEU A 98 -0.50 -7.76 2.89
C LEU A 98 0.69 -8.69 2.66
N ALA A 99 0.41 -9.94 2.34
CA ALA A 99 1.42 -10.95 2.02
C ALA A 99 1.26 -11.41 0.57
N ALA A 100 2.35 -11.39 -0.19
CA ALA A 100 2.44 -12.01 -1.51
C ALA A 100 2.91 -13.46 -1.41
N ASP A 101 2.79 -14.22 -2.50
CA ASP A 101 3.27 -15.60 -2.53
C ASP A 101 4.79 -15.66 -2.80
N THR A 102 5.35 -14.63 -3.43
CA THR A 102 6.78 -14.54 -3.74
C THR A 102 7.35 -13.15 -3.41
N ASP A 103 8.67 -13.08 -3.19
CA ASP A 103 9.40 -11.83 -2.99
C ASP A 103 9.26 -10.88 -4.20
N ASN A 104 9.31 -11.43 -5.42
CA ASN A 104 9.16 -10.64 -6.64
C ASN A 104 7.77 -10.01 -6.77
N GLU A 105 6.71 -10.76 -6.42
CA GLU A 105 5.35 -10.21 -6.39
C GLU A 105 5.23 -9.10 -5.35
N MET A 106 5.76 -9.29 -4.13
CA MET A 106 5.77 -8.28 -3.08
C MET A 106 6.46 -6.99 -3.55
N ARG A 107 7.67 -7.12 -4.13
CA ARG A 107 8.41 -5.96 -4.67
C ARG A 107 7.64 -5.27 -5.78
N SER A 108 7.07 -6.02 -6.71
CA SER A 108 6.27 -5.47 -7.81
C SER A 108 5.06 -4.66 -7.29
N TRP A 109 4.36 -5.19 -6.29
CA TRP A 109 3.27 -4.49 -5.63
C TRP A 109 3.72 -3.19 -4.98
N VAL A 110 4.78 -3.22 -4.17
CA VAL A 110 5.29 -2.02 -3.49
C VAL A 110 5.80 -0.99 -4.48
N THR A 111 6.61 -1.38 -5.47
CA THR A 111 7.09 -0.48 -6.52
C THR A 111 5.95 0.17 -7.28
N CYS A 112 4.91 -0.60 -7.63
CA CYS A 112 3.74 -0.07 -8.32
C CYS A 112 2.98 0.94 -7.46
N ILE A 113 2.71 0.60 -6.18
CA ILE A 113 2.01 1.48 -5.23
C ILE A 113 2.82 2.77 -5.00
N CYS A 114 4.14 2.67 -4.78
CA CYS A 114 4.99 3.85 -4.62
C CYS A 114 4.95 4.76 -5.84
N LYS A 115 5.04 4.17 -7.05
CA LYS A 115 4.99 4.92 -8.31
C LYS A 115 3.67 5.69 -8.46
N VAL A 116 2.54 5.07 -8.17
CA VAL A 116 1.22 5.72 -8.34
C VAL A 116 0.91 6.75 -7.25
N CYS A 117 1.44 6.53 -6.04
CA CYS A 117 1.32 7.48 -4.93
C CYS A 117 2.34 8.63 -5.01
N GLY A 118 3.23 8.65 -6.01
CA GLY A 118 4.30 9.64 -6.13
C GLY A 118 5.34 9.55 -5.00
N LEU A 119 5.47 8.39 -4.36
CA LEU A 119 6.38 8.17 -3.25
C LEU A 119 7.78 7.92 -3.78
N LYS A 120 8.71 8.81 -3.42
CA LYS A 120 10.12 8.60 -3.67
C LYS A 120 10.70 7.75 -2.54
N SER A 121 11.44 6.71 -2.91
CA SER A 121 12.31 6.02 -1.96
C SER A 121 13.36 7.00 -1.46
N THR A 122 13.59 7.08 -0.15
CA THR A 122 14.65 7.89 0.49
C THR A 122 16.06 7.35 0.22
N SER A 123 16.30 6.80 -0.97
CA SER A 123 17.58 6.24 -1.42
C SER A 123 18.23 7.03 -2.56
N GLU A 124 17.66 8.16 -2.99
CA GLU A 124 18.15 8.98 -4.12
C GLU A 124 19.35 9.90 -3.76
N GLU A 125 20.14 9.58 -2.72
CA GLU A 125 21.47 10.16 -2.51
C GLU A 125 22.63 9.14 -2.63
N GLU A 126 22.36 7.83 -2.86
CA GLU A 126 23.43 6.84 -3.09
C GLU A 126 23.22 6.01 -4.37
N GLU A 127 23.27 6.67 -5.53
CA GLU A 127 23.53 6.02 -6.82
C GLU A 127 24.96 5.43 -6.82
N GLY A 128 25.12 4.21 -6.30
CA GLY A 128 26.42 3.53 -6.33
C GLY A 128 26.54 2.18 -5.64
N LYS A 129 25.57 1.74 -4.83
CA LYS A 129 25.67 0.44 -4.13
C LYS A 129 24.35 -0.32 -4.13
N LEU A 130 24.02 -0.93 -5.26
CA LEU A 130 23.16 -2.13 -5.28
C LEU A 130 23.94 -3.32 -4.68
N THR A 131 24.27 -3.23 -3.40
CA THR A 131 24.72 -4.39 -2.62
C THR A 131 23.76 -4.56 -1.46
N LEU A 132 22.87 -5.54 -1.64
CA LEU A 132 22.21 -6.34 -0.62
C LEU A 132 22.81 -6.13 0.78
N HIS A 133 22.24 -5.23 1.57
CA HIS A 133 22.41 -5.21 3.01
C HIS A 133 21.08 -4.82 3.66
N ASN A 134 20.47 -5.82 4.29
CA ASN A 134 19.51 -5.74 5.40
C ASN A 134 18.17 -5.01 5.18
N ASN A 135 17.17 -5.77 4.73
CA ASN A 135 15.81 -5.95 5.28
C ASN A 135 15.03 -4.78 5.95
N HIS A 136 15.30 -3.52 5.66
CA HIS A 136 14.38 -2.43 6.01
C HIS A 136 14.57 -1.25 5.07
N ILE A 137 13.88 -1.27 3.93
CA ILE A 137 13.74 -0.07 3.09
C ILE A 137 12.64 0.76 3.75
N PHE A 138 13.00 1.58 4.75
CA PHE A 138 12.08 2.56 5.31
C PHE A 138 11.76 3.62 4.24
N ILE A 139 10.62 3.48 3.56
CA ILE A 139 10.10 4.52 2.66
C ILE A 139 9.35 5.54 3.53
N PHE A 140 10.09 6.51 4.07
CA PHE A 140 9.48 7.63 4.80
C PHE A 140 8.89 8.63 3.80
N ILE A 141 7.57 8.75 3.81
CA ILE A 141 6.82 9.71 3.00
C ILE A 141 7.04 11.12 3.56
N LEU A 142 7.86 11.93 2.88
CA LEU A 142 8.05 13.37 3.16
C LEU A 142 6.83 14.24 2.78
N ILE A 143 5.60 13.71 2.76
CA ILE A 143 4.42 14.50 2.36
C ILE A 143 3.96 15.47 3.47
N TYR A 144 4.43 15.32 4.71
CA TYR A 144 4.00 16.17 5.83
C TYR A 144 4.93 17.31 6.26
N PHE A 145 6.15 17.45 5.70
CA PHE A 145 7.04 18.53 6.17
C PHE A 145 6.87 19.89 5.46
N LEU A 146 6.07 19.99 4.39
CA LEU A 146 5.86 21.28 3.71
C LEU A 146 4.43 21.84 3.78
N THR A 147 3.42 21.07 4.19
CA THR A 147 2.06 21.61 4.40
C THR A 147 1.84 22.20 5.80
N SER A 148 2.71 21.93 6.77
CA SER A 148 2.63 22.56 8.10
C SER A 148 3.49 23.81 8.30
N VAL A 149 4.38 24.16 7.37
CA VAL A 149 5.17 25.41 7.48
C VAL A 149 4.44 26.62 6.89
N LEU A 150 3.49 26.43 5.96
CA LEU A 150 2.70 27.55 5.41
C LEU A 150 1.44 27.90 6.19
N GLN A 151 1.13 27.20 7.29
CA GLN A 151 0.00 27.57 8.16
C GLN A 151 0.44 28.20 9.49
N TYR A 152 1.75 28.37 9.71
CA TYR A 152 2.33 29.02 10.90
C TYR A 152 3.02 30.37 10.65
N SER A 153 2.88 30.97 9.45
CA SER A 153 3.33 32.36 9.19
C SER A 153 2.20 33.39 9.12
N GLY A 154 1.05 33.13 9.74
CA GLY A 154 -0.18 33.91 9.54
C GLY A 154 -0.97 34.23 10.79
N ARG A 155 -0.31 34.62 11.89
CA ARG A 155 -0.87 35.39 13.02
C ARG A 155 0.20 35.55 14.10
N ILE A 156 0.84 36.71 14.17
CA ILE A 156 0.79 37.64 15.31
C ILE A 156 1.12 39.02 14.72
N SER A 157 0.12 39.89 14.72
CA SER A 157 0.23 41.35 14.61
C SER A 157 0.87 41.94 15.85
#